data_AF-A0A2D4MKP0-F1
#
_entry.id   AF-A0A2D4MKP0-F1
#
_cell.length_a   1.000
_cell.length_b   1.000
_cell.length_c   1.000
_cell.angle_alpha   90.00
_cell.angle_beta   90.00
_cell.angle_gamma   90.00
#
_symmetry.space_group_name_H-M   'P 1'
#
loop_
_entity.id
_entity.type
_entity.pdbx_description
1 polymer ?
#
loop_
_entity_poly.entity_id
_entity_poly.type
_entity_poly.pdbx_seq_one_letter_code
_entity_poly.pdbx_strand_id
1 'polypeptide(L)'
;RKTDGYSGADISIIVRDALMQPVRKVQSATHFKKVHGPSHANPGVLVDDLLTPCSPGDPGALEMTWMEVPGDKLLEPLVCMSDMLRSLATTRPTVNAEDLLKVKKFTEDFGQEG
;
A
#
# COMPACT_ATOMS: atom_id res chain seq x y z
N ARG A 1 -14.88 -8.83 -3.42
CA ARG A 1 -16.22 -8.21 -3.61
C ARG A 1 -16.36 -6.99 -2.69
N LYS A 2 -15.50 -5.96 -2.83
CA LYS A 2 -15.58 -4.69 -2.08
C LYS A 2 -15.44 -3.45 -2.98
N THR A 3 -15.29 -3.65 -4.29
CA THR A 3 -14.94 -2.63 -5.29
C THR A 3 -16.03 -2.51 -6.35
N ASP A 4 -17.27 -2.82 -5.99
CA ASP A 4 -18.40 -2.70 -6.91
C ASP A 4 -18.61 -1.22 -7.22
N GLY A 5 -18.70 -0.88 -8.51
CA GLY A 5 -18.77 0.51 -9.00
C GLY A 5 -17.41 1.22 -9.17
N TYR A 6 -16.30 0.57 -8.86
CA TYR A 6 -14.96 1.13 -9.11
C TYR A 6 -14.51 0.83 -10.54
N SER A 7 -13.96 1.84 -11.20
CA SER A 7 -13.28 1.67 -12.48
C SER A 7 -11.88 1.06 -12.30
N GLY A 8 -11.26 0.61 -13.40
CA GLY A 8 -9.86 0.19 -13.38
C GLY A 8 -8.90 1.33 -12.98
N ALA A 9 -9.25 2.58 -13.29
CA ALA A 9 -8.49 3.75 -12.85
C ALA A 9 -8.56 3.93 -11.33
N ASP A 10 -9.74 3.76 -10.73
CA ASP A 10 -9.90 3.83 -9.28
C ASP A 10 -9.10 2.73 -8.58
N ILE A 11 -9.11 1.52 -9.12
CA ILE A 11 -8.31 0.39 -8.61
C ILE A 11 -6.80 0.71 -8.70
N SER A 12 -6.34 1.30 -9.81
CA SER A 12 -4.94 1.72 -9.97
C SER A 12 -4.53 2.74 -8.91
N ILE A 13 -5.41 3.69 -8.58
CA ILE A 13 -5.19 4.68 -7.51
C ILE A 13 -5.11 3.98 -6.15
N ILE A 14 -6.02 3.04 -5.85
CA ILE A 14 -6.03 2.28 -4.59
C ILE A 14 -4.72 1.50 -4.42
N VAL A 15 -4.29 0.78 -5.46
CA VAL A 15 -3.03 0.01 -5.43
C VAL A 15 -1.85 0.94 -5.20
N ARG A 16 -1.81 2.09 -5.88
CA ARG A 16 -0.74 3.08 -5.71
C ARG A 16 -0.67 3.63 -4.29
N ASP A 17 -1.82 3.92 -3.67
CA ASP A 17 -1.85 4.36 -2.27
C ASP A 17 -1.40 3.24 -1.31
N ALA A 18 -1.83 1.99 -1.55
CA ALA A 18 -1.46 0.85 -0.73
C ALA A 18 0.06 0.57 -0.78
N LEU A 19 0.67 0.74 -1.95
CA LEU A 19 2.13 0.65 -2.14
C LEU A 19 2.91 1.69 -1.32
N MET A 20 2.28 2.81 -0.95
CA MET A 20 2.89 3.84 -0.10
C MET A 20 2.69 3.60 1.40
N GLN A 21 1.91 2.59 1.81
CA GLN A 21 1.66 2.32 3.23
C GLN A 21 2.92 1.90 4.00
N PRO A 22 3.84 1.06 3.47
CA PRO A 22 5.10 0.75 4.14
C PRO A 22 5.94 2.00 4.43
N VAL A 23 6.04 2.92 3.47
CA VAL A 23 6.77 4.19 3.63
C VAL A 23 6.19 5.00 4.79
N ARG A 24 4.86 5.14 4.85
CA ARG A 24 4.16 5.85 5.94
C ARG A 24 4.36 5.16 7.30
N LYS A 25 4.33 3.82 7.35
CA LYS A 25 4.59 3.04 8.57
C LYS A 25 6.00 3.28 9.09
N VAL A 26 7.01 3.26 8.21
CA VAL A 26 8.40 3.54 8.59
C VAL A 26 8.54 4.97 9.10
N GLN A 27 8.02 5.96 8.37
CA GLN A 27 8.16 7.37 8.73
C GLN A 27 7.48 7.75 10.06
N SER A 28 6.38 7.07 10.40
CA SER A 28 5.61 7.31 11.64
C SER A 28 5.96 6.36 12.79
N ALA A 29 6.86 5.39 12.57
CA ALA A 29 7.27 4.46 13.60
C ALA A 29 8.11 5.15 14.68
N THR A 30 7.83 4.80 15.92
CA THR A 30 8.59 5.24 17.10
C THR A 30 9.52 4.14 17.63
N HIS A 31 9.33 2.90 17.17
CA HIS A 31 10.10 1.74 17.60
C HIS A 31 10.46 0.87 16.42
N PHE A 32 11.67 0.32 16.45
CA PHE A 32 12.18 -0.65 15.48
C PHE A 32 12.71 -1.87 16.22
N LYS A 33 12.64 -3.03 15.59
CA LYS A 33 13.23 -4.25 16.14
C LYS A 33 14.21 -4.86 15.16
N LYS A 34 15.25 -5.49 15.70
CA LYS A 34 16.24 -6.22 14.90
C LYS A 34 15.62 -7.52 14.38
N VAL A 35 15.85 -7.81 13.11
CA VAL A 35 15.31 -8.99 12.42
C VAL A 35 16.34 -9.59 11.48
N HIS A 36 16.20 -10.91 11.28
CA HIS A 36 16.94 -11.66 10.29
C HIS A 36 16.26 -11.55 8.92
N GLY A 37 17.00 -11.22 7.87
CA GLY A 37 16.45 -11.09 6.52
C GLY A 37 17.50 -10.94 5.43
N PRO A 38 17.07 -10.88 4.15
CA PRO A 38 17.97 -10.75 3.01
C PRO A 38 18.68 -9.39 3.01
N SER A 39 19.98 -9.40 2.73
CA SER A 39 20.78 -8.19 2.57
C SER A 39 20.34 -7.39 1.34
N HIS A 40 20.24 -6.07 1.48
CA HIS A 40 19.96 -5.15 0.36
C HIS A 40 21.02 -5.20 -0.73
N ALA A 41 22.28 -5.48 -0.37
CA ALA A 41 23.38 -5.57 -1.33
C ALA A 41 23.42 -6.92 -2.06
N ASN A 42 22.99 -7.99 -1.39
CA ASN A 42 22.97 -9.34 -1.96
C ASN A 42 21.79 -10.14 -1.38
N PRO A 43 20.65 -10.26 -2.10
CA PRO A 43 19.46 -10.95 -1.62
C PRO A 43 19.66 -12.44 -1.31
N GLY A 44 20.73 -13.06 -1.82
CA GLY A 44 21.08 -14.46 -1.50
C GLY A 44 21.77 -14.64 -0.15
N VAL A 45 22.14 -13.55 0.53
CA VAL A 45 22.80 -13.55 1.83
C VAL A 45 21.85 -13.02 2.88
N LEU A 46 21.70 -13.76 3.98
CA LEU A 46 20.90 -13.34 5.12
C LEU A 46 21.78 -12.62 6.15
N VAL A 47 21.22 -11.58 6.77
CA VAL A 47 21.86 -10.73 7.79
C VAL A 47 20.93 -10.60 9.00
N ASP A 48 21.51 -10.49 10.20
CA ASP A 48 20.79 -10.48 11.49
C ASP A 48 20.54 -9.06 12.06
N ASP A 49 20.96 -8.02 11.34
CA ASP A 49 21.02 -6.65 11.85
C ASP A 49 20.10 -5.68 11.12
N LEU A 50 19.11 -6.19 10.38
CA LEU A 50 18.09 -5.36 9.77
C LEU A 50 17.12 -4.83 10.83
N LEU A 51 16.56 -3.65 10.60
CA LEU A 51 15.63 -2.95 11.48
C LEU A 51 14.31 -2.77 10.76
N THR A 52 13.24 -3.30 11.35
CA THR A 52 11.88 -3.14 10.82
C THR A 52 11.00 -2.42 11.86
N PRO A 53 10.08 -1.53 11.44
CA PRO A 53 9.21 -0.83 12.38
C PRO A 53 8.32 -1.83 13.13
N CYS A 54 8.09 -1.58 14.41
CA CYS A 54 7.35 -2.47 15.30
C CYS A 54 6.52 -1.69 16.33
N SER A 55 5.68 -2.40 17.09
CA SER A 55 4.94 -1.80 18.19
C SER A 55 5.85 -1.62 19.41
N PRO A 56 5.65 -0.59 20.25
CA PRO A 56 6.44 -0.40 21.47
C PRO A 56 6.42 -1.60 22.44
N GLY A 57 5.33 -2.38 22.42
CA GLY A 57 5.19 -3.58 23.26
C GLY A 57 5.79 -4.86 22.66
N ASP A 58 6.37 -4.81 21.47
CA ASP A 58 7.00 -5.98 20.86
C ASP A 58 8.28 -6.36 21.63
N PRO A 59 8.55 -7.66 21.86
CA PRO A 59 9.83 -8.10 22.41
C PRO A 59 11.00 -7.64 21.55
N GLY A 60 11.98 -6.96 22.16
CA GLY A 60 13.14 -6.41 21.44
C GLY A 60 12.85 -5.13 20.67
N ALA A 61 11.73 -4.44 20.95
CA ALA A 61 11.48 -3.10 20.45
C ALA A 61 12.52 -2.12 21.02
N LEU A 62 13.18 -1.41 20.11
CA LEU A 62 14.13 -0.34 20.39
C LEU A 62 13.43 0.97 20.07
N GLU A 63 13.33 1.87 21.05
CA GLU A 63 12.81 3.21 20.84
C GLU A 63 13.80 4.01 19.98
N MET A 64 13.42 4.29 18.74
CA MET A 64 14.19 5.07 17.78
C MET A 64 13.31 5.45 16.59
N THR A 65 13.67 6.53 15.91
CA THR A 65 12.99 6.98 14.70
C THR A 65 13.66 6.44 13.43
N TRP A 66 12.97 6.52 12.29
CA TRP A 66 13.56 6.10 11.00
C TRP A 66 14.82 6.91 10.62
N MET A 67 15.00 8.12 11.17
CA MET A 67 16.18 8.95 10.94
C MET A 67 17.45 8.35 11.55
N GLU A 68 17.31 7.49 12.55
CA GLU A 68 18.41 6.81 13.24
C GLU A 68 18.72 5.43 12.63
N VAL A 69 17.85 4.94 11.74
CA VAL A 69 18.03 3.66 11.05
C VAL A 69 19.02 3.85 9.89
N PRO A 70 20.12 3.10 9.82
CA PRO A 70 21.01 3.14 8.67
C PRO A 70 20.28 2.74 7.38
N GLY A 71 20.56 3.44 6.27
CA GLY A 71 19.84 3.24 5.00
C GLY A 71 19.95 1.82 4.42
N ASP A 72 21.05 1.12 4.70
CA ASP A 72 21.29 -0.27 4.30
C ASP A 72 20.74 -1.31 5.29
N LYS A 73 20.14 -0.88 6.39
CA LYS A 73 19.60 -1.74 7.45
C LYS A 73 18.09 -1.66 7.60
N LEU A 74 17.42 -0.71 6.96
CA LEU A 74 15.96 -0.62 7.01
C LEU A 74 15.33 -1.81 6.27
N LEU A 75 14.53 -2.62 6.94
CA LEU A 75 13.65 -3.61 6.31
C LEU A 75 12.22 -3.10 6.32
N GLU A 76 11.75 -2.66 5.16
CA GLU A 76 10.40 -2.13 4.99
C GLU A 76 9.33 -3.22 5.21
N PRO A 77 8.19 -2.89 5.84
CA PRO A 77 7.09 -3.83 5.96
C PRO A 77 6.51 -4.21 4.60
N LEU A 78 6.11 -5.47 4.44
CA LEU A 78 5.37 -5.89 3.26
C LEU A 78 4.00 -5.21 3.21
N VAL A 79 3.57 -4.87 1.99
CA VAL A 79 2.19 -4.47 1.73
C VAL A 79 1.28 -5.67 2.00
N CYS A 80 0.27 -5.49 2.84
CA CYS A 80 -0.67 -6.55 3.17
C CYS A 80 -2.12 -6.16 2.85
N MET A 81 -3.04 -7.11 2.98
CA MET A 81 -4.45 -6.86 2.63
C MET A 81 -5.09 -5.73 3.47
N SER A 82 -4.64 -5.51 4.71
CA SER A 82 -5.14 -4.38 5.50
C SER A 82 -4.73 -3.02 4.93
N ASP A 83 -3.59 -2.95 4.23
CA ASP A 83 -3.14 -1.75 3.52
C ASP A 83 -4.07 -1.47 2.34
N MET A 84 -4.37 -2.50 1.55
CA MET A 84 -5.35 -2.43 0.45
C MET A 84 -6.74 -1.99 0.94
N LEU A 85 -7.21 -2.55 2.05
CA LEU A 85 -8.51 -2.20 2.63
C LEU A 85 -8.54 -0.76 3.15
N ARG A 86 -7.43 -0.28 3.73
CA ARG A 86 -7.29 1.11 4.17
C ARG A 86 -7.35 2.07 2.99
N SER A 87 -6.58 1.80 1.94
CA SER A 87 -6.57 2.61 0.72
C SER A 87 -7.94 2.63 0.04
N LEU A 88 -8.61 1.48 -0.04
CA LEU A 88 -9.99 1.37 -0.53
C LEU A 88 -10.97 2.21 0.28
N ALA A 89 -10.85 2.26 1.61
CA ALA A 89 -11.75 3.03 2.46
C ALA A 89 -11.62 4.55 2.23
N THR A 90 -10.46 5.01 1.75
CA THR A 90 -10.18 6.43 1.51
C THR A 90 -10.40 6.88 0.06
N THR A 91 -10.49 5.95 -0.89
CA THR A 91 -10.74 6.25 -2.31
C THR A 91 -12.20 5.98 -2.64
N ARG A 92 -12.93 6.97 -3.16
CA ARG A 92 -14.32 6.78 -3.62
C ARG A 92 -14.34 6.43 -5.12
N PRO A 93 -15.33 5.65 -5.60
CA PRO A 93 -15.47 5.37 -7.02
C PRO A 93 -15.76 6.67 -7.78
N THR A 94 -15.10 6.86 -8.92
CA THR A 94 -15.23 8.10 -9.70
C THR A 94 -16.39 8.05 -10.69
N VAL A 95 -16.78 6.86 -11.15
CA VAL A 95 -17.90 6.67 -12.08
C VAL A 95 -19.20 6.58 -11.29
N ASN A 96 -20.11 7.52 -11.53
CA ASN A 96 -21.45 7.50 -10.96
C ASN A 96 -22.46 6.80 -11.89
N ALA A 97 -23.63 6.47 -11.35
CA ALA A 97 -24.67 5.77 -12.11
C ALA A 97 -25.27 6.61 -13.25
N GLU A 98 -25.30 7.94 -13.13
CA GLU A 98 -25.85 8.82 -14.16
C GLU A 98 -24.99 8.82 -15.43
N ASP A 99 -23.66 8.78 -15.27
CA ASP A 99 -22.74 8.72 -16.39
C ASP A 99 -22.90 7.41 -17.16
N LEU A 100 -23.14 6.30 -16.45
CA LEU A 100 -23.47 5.02 -17.08
C LEU A 100 -24.79 5.07 -17.87
N LEU A 101 -25.81 5.79 -17.38
CA LEU A 101 -27.07 5.95 -18.09
C LEU A 101 -26.92 6.77 -19.38
N LYS A 102 -26.10 7.83 -19.37
CA LYS A 102 -25.80 8.61 -20.57
C LYS A 102 -25.10 7.77 -21.63
N VAL A 103 -24.12 6.95 -21.23
CA VAL A 103 -23.42 6.04 -22.14
C VAL A 103 -24.39 5.00 -22.71
N LYS A 104 -25.26 4.41 -21.87
CA LYS A 104 -26.28 3.46 -22.33
C LYS A 104 -27.21 4.07 -23.37
N LYS A 105 -27.70 5.29 -23.11
CA LYS A 105 -28.55 6.02 -24.05
C LYS A 105 -27.84 6.28 -25.39
N PHE A 106 -26.58 6.70 -25.35
CA PHE A 106 -25.78 6.88 -26.57
C PHE A 106 -25.65 5.57 -27.35
N THR A 107 -25.38 4.44 -26.67
CA THR A 107 -25.30 3.12 -27.33
C THR A 107 -26.65 2.69 -27.92
N GLU A 108 -27.77 2.98 -27.26
CA GLU A 108 -29.12 2.69 -27.77
C GLU A 108 -29.46 3.54 -29.00
N ASP A 109 -29.07 4.82 -29.01
CA ASP A 109 -29.39 5.77 -30.08
C ASP A 109 -28.53 5.56 -31.35
N PHE A 110 -27.28 5.08 -31.23
CA PHE A 110 -26.30 5.03 -32.33
C PHE A 110 -25.77 3.63 -32.69
N GLY A 111 -25.97 2.63 -31.84
CA GLY A 111 -25.52 1.26 -32.12
C GLY A 111 -23.99 1.13 -32.23
N GLN A 112 -23.50 0.19 -33.05
CA GLN A 112 -22.07 -0.07 -33.26
C GLN A 112 -21.47 0.65 -34.47
N GLU A 113 -22.30 1.16 -35.38
CA GLU A 113 -21.88 1.83 -36.63
C GLU A 113 -22.00 3.36 -36.57
N GLY A 114 -22.25 3.92 -35.38
CA GLY A 114 -22.34 5.36 -35.13
C GLY A 114 -21.03 6.12 -35.21
#